data_AF-A0A2H3DLY0-F1
#
_entry.id   AF-A0A2H3DLY0-F1
#
_cell.length_a   1.000
_cell.length_b   1.000
_cell.length_c   1.000
_cell.angle_alpha   90.00
_cell.angle_beta   90.00
_cell.angle_gamma   90.00
#
_symmetry.space_group_name_H-M   'P 1'
#
loop_
_entity.id
_entity.type
_entity.pdbx_description
1 polymer ?
#
loop_
_entity_poly.entity_id
_entity_poly.type
_entity_poly.pdbx_seq_one_letter_code
_entity_poly.pdbx_strand_id
1 'polypeptide(L)'
;MMYADPCRRFMFGMTIANTTTRLWYFSRARVLMSEPFNFISDHRQLIHYVVSLSFGSTEDLGYDSSITRVAVPLTDGPTRYRIQYDYAIDGETYRTVECLSSFRASRIISPATRVWTVRKLGDEKKQECALKDFWIPLDSKMESEIQQDIFKRIEEKDPDAKKDPTLYKRYFMDIKACEVVTCTDKTEDVIADLLGPYRLYDVKRGHLSDRTQTRHSQRVYTGRKHVRVLFSEVGTPLDKVQNQKMLFTGLLHAYQGLRYLYLASYIHRDMSAGNILLCSGNRSKISD
;
A
#
# COMPACT_ATOMS: atom_id res chain seq x y z
N MET A 1 -12.24 -6.56 -8.69
CA MET A 1 -12.60 -5.23 -9.25
C MET A 1 -11.53 -4.20 -8.93
N MET A 2 -11.43 -3.65 -7.71
CA MET A 2 -10.41 -2.64 -7.37
C MET A 2 -8.97 -3.18 -7.26
N TYR A 3 -8.79 -4.46 -6.89
CA TYR A 3 -7.46 -5.07 -6.75
C TYR A 3 -6.78 -5.43 -8.09
N ALA A 4 -7.52 -5.45 -9.19
CA ALA A 4 -6.98 -5.90 -10.47
C ALA A 4 -6.08 -4.83 -11.12
N ASP A 5 -6.42 -3.56 -10.89
CA ASP A 5 -5.72 -2.41 -11.45
C ASP A 5 -4.96 -1.67 -10.33
N PRO A 6 -3.61 -1.65 -10.36
CA PRO A 6 -2.80 -0.90 -9.41
C PRO A 6 -3.05 0.61 -9.44
N CYS A 7 -3.54 1.16 -10.55
CA CYS A 7 -3.82 2.59 -10.68
C CYS A 7 -5.07 3.02 -9.90
N ARG A 8 -5.87 2.11 -9.31
CA ARG A 8 -7.17 2.44 -8.68
C ARG A 8 -7.06 2.78 -7.19
N ARG A 9 -7.33 4.04 -6.84
CA ARG A 9 -7.46 4.59 -5.46
C ARG A 9 -8.88 4.45 -4.89
N PHE A 10 -9.88 4.54 -5.75
CA PHE A 10 -11.29 4.27 -5.44
C PHE A 10 -12.04 3.87 -6.72
N MET A 11 -13.29 3.43 -6.57
CA MET A 11 -14.18 3.14 -7.69
C MET A 11 -15.64 3.40 -7.31
N PHE A 12 -16.44 3.73 -8.31
CA PHE A 12 -17.89 3.81 -8.16
C PHE A 12 -18.56 2.52 -8.62
N GLY A 13 -19.73 2.23 -8.09
CA GLY A 13 -20.57 1.12 -8.50
C GLY A 13 -22.05 1.47 -8.41
N MET A 14 -22.88 0.62 -9.00
CA MET A 14 -24.32 0.79 -8.98
C MET A 14 -24.99 -0.58 -8.88
N THR A 15 -26.10 -0.64 -8.15
CA THR A 15 -26.98 -1.81 -8.10
C THR A 15 -28.39 -1.37 -8.46
N ILE A 16 -29.04 -2.11 -9.36
CA ILE A 16 -30.43 -1.87 -9.78
C ILE A 16 -31.23 -3.15 -9.52
N ALA A 17 -32.32 -3.02 -8.78
CA ALA A 17 -33.30 -4.07 -8.55
C ALA A 17 -34.69 -3.55 -8.93
N ASN A 18 -35.23 -4.07 -10.03
CA ASN A 18 -36.40 -3.48 -10.70
C ASN A 18 -36.16 -1.99 -10.99
N THR A 19 -36.88 -1.07 -10.34
CA THR A 19 -36.68 0.38 -10.48
C THR A 19 -35.81 0.99 -9.37
N THR A 20 -35.49 0.22 -8.33
CA THR A 20 -34.75 0.71 -7.16
C THR A 20 -33.25 0.66 -7.44
N THR A 21 -32.63 1.83 -7.43
CA THR A 21 -31.19 2.02 -7.67
C THR A 21 -30.49 2.45 -6.39
N ARG A 22 -29.27 1.95 -6.20
CA ARG A 22 -28.31 2.46 -5.22
C ARG A 22 -26.97 2.70 -5.89
N LEU A 23 -26.33 3.81 -5.53
CA LEU A 23 -24.97 4.15 -5.93
C LEU A 23 -24.01 3.77 -4.82
N TRP A 24 -22.83 3.31 -5.22
CA TRP A 24 -21.78 2.82 -4.35
C TRP A 24 -20.49 3.58 -4.62
N TYR A 25 -19.76 3.87 -3.55
CA TYR A 25 -18.39 4.35 -3.60
C TYR A 25 -17.53 3.40 -2.77
N PHE A 26 -16.47 2.88 -3.38
CA PHE A 26 -15.53 1.97 -2.76
C PHE A 26 -14.13 2.59 -2.75
N SER A 27 -13.53 2.75 -1.58
CA SER A 27 -12.12 3.08 -1.44
C SER A 27 -11.41 2.12 -0.49
N ARG A 28 -10.09 2.21 -0.40
CA ARG A 28 -9.29 1.45 0.58
C ARG A 28 -9.58 1.85 2.02
N ALA A 29 -10.20 3.02 2.19
CA ALA A 29 -10.58 3.59 3.45
C ALA A 29 -12.01 3.18 3.86
N ARG A 30 -12.98 3.41 2.98
CA ARG A 30 -14.41 3.35 3.30
C ARG A 30 -15.24 2.82 2.13
N VAL A 31 -16.43 2.32 2.46
CA VAL A 31 -17.48 2.02 1.48
C VAL A 31 -18.68 2.88 1.83
N LEU A 32 -19.17 3.65 0.86
CA LEU A 32 -20.36 4.48 1.00
C LEU A 32 -21.43 3.97 0.06
N MET A 33 -22.68 4.15 0.48
CA MET A 33 -23.85 3.74 -0.30
C MET A 33 -24.90 4.85 -0.21
N SER A 34 -25.50 5.19 -1.34
CA SER A 34 -26.61 6.15 -1.37
C SER A 34 -27.85 5.54 -0.73
N GLU A 35 -28.77 6.40 -0.30
CA GLU A 35 -30.16 5.99 -0.13
C GLU A 35 -30.72 5.41 -1.45
N PRO A 36 -31.67 4.46 -1.37
CA PRO A 36 -32.28 3.89 -2.57
C PRO A 36 -33.18 4.94 -3.23
N PHE A 37 -33.17 5.00 -4.55
CA PHE A 37 -34.06 5.87 -5.32
C PHE A 37 -34.65 5.12 -6.52
N ASN A 38 -35.82 5.55 -6.99
CA ASN A 38 -36.43 5.00 -8.19
C ASN A 38 -35.89 5.74 -9.42
N PHE A 39 -35.13 5.05 -10.29
CA PHE A 39 -34.47 5.72 -11.41
C PHE A 39 -35.41 6.22 -12.50
N ILE A 40 -36.68 5.80 -12.51
CA ILE A 40 -37.69 6.30 -13.46
C ILE A 40 -38.23 7.65 -12.98
N SER A 41 -38.73 7.70 -11.74
CA SER A 41 -39.30 8.92 -11.16
C SER A 41 -38.23 9.94 -10.79
N ASP A 42 -37.05 9.48 -10.37
CA ASP A 42 -35.90 10.30 -9.98
C ASP A 42 -34.68 10.00 -10.87
N HIS A 43 -34.89 10.14 -12.19
CA HIS A 43 -33.87 9.90 -13.21
C HIS A 43 -32.70 10.90 -13.15
N ARG A 44 -32.88 12.07 -12.52
CA ARG A 44 -31.85 13.10 -12.44
C ARG A 44 -30.58 12.61 -11.74
N GLN A 45 -30.73 11.83 -10.66
CA GLN A 45 -29.59 11.25 -9.96
C GLN A 45 -28.81 10.28 -10.83
N LEU A 46 -29.51 9.43 -11.60
CA LEU A 46 -28.89 8.47 -12.50
C LEU A 46 -28.17 9.18 -13.67
N ILE A 47 -28.82 10.18 -14.27
CA ILE A 47 -28.21 10.98 -15.34
C ILE A 47 -26.96 11.68 -14.83
N HIS A 48 -27.02 12.33 -13.67
CA HIS A 48 -25.87 12.98 -13.06
C HIS A 48 -24.73 12.00 -12.81
N TYR A 49 -25.03 10.81 -12.27
CA TYR A 49 -24.04 9.75 -12.05
C TYR A 49 -23.37 9.30 -13.37
N VAL A 50 -24.17 9.02 -14.41
CA VAL A 50 -23.63 8.61 -15.72
C VAL A 50 -22.78 9.71 -16.34
N VAL A 51 -23.25 10.96 -16.35
CA VAL A 51 -22.49 12.11 -16.86
C VAL A 51 -21.17 12.29 -16.08
N SER A 52 -21.22 12.20 -14.75
CA SER A 52 -20.01 12.29 -13.91
C SER A 52 -19.00 11.18 -14.26
N LEU A 53 -19.47 9.96 -14.50
CA LEU A 53 -18.58 8.85 -14.91
C LEU A 53 -18.06 8.98 -16.35
N SER A 54 -18.83 9.59 -17.24
CA SER A 54 -18.45 9.77 -18.65
C SER A 54 -17.46 10.91 -18.86
N PHE A 55 -17.56 11.99 -18.09
CA PHE A 55 -16.79 13.22 -18.29
C PHE A 55 -15.80 13.54 -17.16
N GLY A 56 -15.82 12.77 -16.07
CA GLY A 56 -14.85 12.92 -14.99
C GLY A 56 -13.41 12.71 -15.47
N SER A 57 -12.47 13.45 -14.88
CA SER A 57 -11.05 13.21 -15.14
C SER A 57 -10.64 11.82 -14.65
N THR A 58 -9.48 11.33 -15.07
CA THR A 58 -8.97 10.05 -14.55
C THR A 58 -8.85 10.08 -13.02
N GLU A 59 -8.40 11.21 -12.45
CA GLU A 59 -8.35 11.40 -11.00
C GLU A 59 -9.73 11.35 -10.35
N ASP A 60 -10.73 12.06 -10.89
CA ASP A 60 -12.11 12.06 -10.38
C ASP A 60 -12.75 10.66 -10.44
N LEU A 61 -12.36 9.87 -11.44
CA LEU A 61 -12.82 8.49 -11.58
C LEU A 61 -12.09 7.53 -10.64
N GLY A 62 -11.07 7.99 -9.92
CA GLY A 62 -10.32 7.24 -8.92
C GLY A 62 -9.04 6.59 -9.42
N TYR A 63 -8.46 7.12 -10.51
CA TYR A 63 -7.12 6.76 -10.95
C TYR A 63 -6.04 7.60 -10.28
N ASP A 64 -4.93 6.96 -9.98
CA ASP A 64 -3.71 7.57 -9.49
C ASP A 64 -2.89 8.14 -10.65
N SER A 65 -2.80 9.47 -10.73
CA SER A 65 -2.08 10.17 -11.79
C SER A 65 -0.56 10.01 -11.73
N SER A 66 -0.03 9.56 -10.60
CA SER A 66 1.39 9.23 -10.47
C SER A 66 1.74 7.82 -10.95
N ILE A 67 0.76 7.05 -11.45
CA ILE A 67 0.96 5.72 -12.02
C ILE A 67 0.49 5.67 -13.47
N THR A 68 1.42 5.44 -14.40
CA THR A 68 1.09 5.25 -15.82
C THR A 68 1.11 3.77 -16.19
N ARG A 69 0.04 3.27 -16.81
CA ARG A 69 -0.02 1.91 -17.37
C ARG A 69 0.69 1.86 -18.72
N VAL A 70 1.66 0.95 -18.87
CA VAL A 70 2.49 0.80 -20.07
C VAL A 70 2.31 -0.59 -20.67
N ALA A 71 2.11 -0.68 -21.98
CA ALA A 71 2.13 -1.92 -22.73
C ALA A 71 3.52 -2.10 -23.38
N VAL A 72 4.27 -3.12 -22.94
CA VAL A 72 5.61 -3.41 -23.47
C VAL A 72 5.54 -4.62 -24.40
N PRO A 73 5.88 -4.48 -25.69
CA PRO A 73 5.90 -5.59 -26.64
C PRO A 73 6.83 -6.73 -26.17
N LEU A 74 6.38 -7.98 -26.31
CA LEU A 74 7.17 -9.18 -26.00
C LEU A 74 7.95 -9.69 -27.21
N THR A 75 7.58 -9.26 -28.40
CA THR A 75 8.18 -9.59 -29.69
C THR A 75 8.11 -8.37 -30.60
N ASP A 76 8.87 -8.32 -31.68
CA ASP A 76 8.84 -7.23 -32.69
C ASP A 76 7.51 -7.13 -33.47
N GLY A 77 6.47 -7.88 -33.06
CA GLY A 77 5.14 -7.90 -33.65
C GLY A 77 4.04 -7.43 -32.67
N PRO A 78 2.93 -6.88 -33.17
CA PRO A 78 1.91 -6.19 -32.38
C PRO A 78 1.02 -7.09 -31.51
N THR A 79 1.20 -8.41 -31.54
CA THR A 79 0.21 -9.37 -31.01
C THR A 79 0.43 -9.76 -29.56
N ARG A 80 1.62 -9.55 -28.99
CA ARG A 80 1.91 -9.90 -27.59
C ARG A 80 2.59 -8.75 -26.85
N TYR A 81 1.96 -8.28 -25.80
CA TYR A 81 2.50 -7.28 -24.89
C TYR A 81 2.37 -7.74 -23.44
N ARG A 82 3.28 -7.26 -22.59
CA ARG A 82 3.19 -7.34 -21.14
C ARG A 82 2.79 -5.98 -20.60
N ILE A 83 1.81 -5.97 -19.69
CA ILE A 83 1.45 -4.76 -18.96
C ILE A 83 2.45 -4.54 -17.83
N GLN A 84 3.00 -3.34 -17.78
CA GLN A 84 3.83 -2.80 -16.72
C GLN A 84 3.26 -1.46 -16.26
N TYR A 85 3.77 -0.94 -15.16
CA TYR A 85 3.34 0.32 -14.58
C TYR A 85 4.57 1.16 -14.27
N ASP A 86 4.49 2.45 -14.61
CA ASP A 86 5.49 3.45 -14.29
C ASP A 86 4.98 4.25 -13.10
N TYR A 87 5.68 4.15 -11.98
CA TYR A 87 5.41 4.91 -10.77
C TYR A 87 6.32 6.12 -10.71
N ALA A 88 5.74 7.31 -10.54
CA ALA A 88 6.47 8.50 -10.13
C ALA A 88 6.60 8.51 -8.61
N ILE A 89 7.84 8.60 -8.11
CA ILE A 89 8.17 8.69 -6.68
C ILE A 89 9.44 9.52 -6.52
N ASP A 90 9.43 10.48 -5.60
CA ASP A 90 10.58 11.37 -5.34
C ASP A 90 11.11 12.07 -6.61
N GLY A 91 10.21 12.49 -7.50
CA GLY A 91 10.55 13.16 -8.78
C GLY A 91 11.11 12.23 -9.86
N GLU A 92 11.19 10.93 -9.60
CA GLU A 92 11.81 9.93 -10.49
C GLU A 92 10.80 8.87 -10.92
N THR A 93 11.01 8.28 -12.09
CA THR A 93 10.08 7.27 -12.65
C THR A 93 10.66 5.86 -12.58
N TYR A 94 9.88 4.94 -12.01
CA TYR A 94 10.25 3.54 -11.81
C TYR A 94 9.26 2.60 -12.49
N ARG A 95 9.75 1.71 -13.36
CA ARG A 95 8.93 0.71 -14.06
C ARG A 95 8.88 -0.61 -13.33
N THR A 96 7.69 -1.17 -13.15
CA THR A 96 7.49 -2.49 -12.55
C THR A 96 8.08 -3.62 -13.40
N VAL A 97 8.81 -4.53 -12.78
CA VAL A 97 9.34 -5.76 -13.40
C VAL A 97 8.50 -6.97 -13.01
N GLU A 98 8.26 -7.15 -11.71
CA GLU A 98 7.56 -8.30 -11.13
C GLU A 98 6.77 -7.88 -9.89
N CYS A 99 5.63 -8.53 -9.64
CA CYS A 99 4.88 -8.37 -8.39
C CYS A 99 5.38 -9.37 -7.34
N LEU A 100 6.04 -8.88 -6.29
CA LEU A 100 6.54 -9.69 -5.19
C LEU A 100 5.41 -10.10 -4.23
N SER A 101 4.43 -9.21 -4.01
CA SER A 101 3.28 -9.46 -3.15
C SER A 101 2.09 -8.59 -3.52
N SER A 102 0.89 -9.17 -3.61
CA SER A 102 -0.37 -8.44 -3.83
C SER A 102 -1.59 -9.02 -3.10
N PHE A 103 -1.39 -10.05 -2.26
CA PHE A 103 -2.48 -10.79 -1.61
C PHE A 103 -3.43 -9.89 -0.79
N ARG A 104 -2.86 -8.91 -0.07
CA ARG A 104 -3.62 -7.97 0.78
C ARG A 104 -4.46 -6.98 -0.03
N ALA A 105 -4.17 -6.79 -1.33
CA ALA A 105 -4.90 -5.89 -2.21
C ALA A 105 -6.31 -6.38 -2.58
N SER A 106 -6.62 -7.66 -2.36
CA SER A 106 -7.93 -8.27 -2.72
C SER A 106 -9.11 -7.76 -1.89
N ARG A 107 -8.87 -7.35 -0.65
CA ARG A 107 -9.91 -6.84 0.28
C ARG A 107 -10.23 -5.38 -0.02
N ILE A 108 -11.52 -5.01 0.06
CA ILE A 108 -11.98 -3.65 -0.21
C ILE A 108 -11.38 -2.68 0.81
N ILE A 109 -11.62 -2.91 2.10
CA ILE A 109 -11.02 -2.15 3.20
C ILE A 109 -9.85 -2.95 3.76
N SER A 110 -8.63 -2.56 3.39
CA SER A 110 -7.39 -3.17 3.88
C SER A 110 -6.21 -2.23 3.65
N PRO A 111 -5.01 -2.54 4.18
CA PRO A 111 -3.79 -1.84 3.79
C PRO A 111 -3.50 -1.94 2.29
N ALA A 112 -4.14 -2.87 1.59
CA ALA A 112 -4.04 -3.09 0.17
C ALA A 112 -2.60 -3.19 -0.37
N THR A 113 -1.69 -3.67 0.48
CA THR A 113 -0.25 -3.70 0.21
C THR A 113 0.05 -4.41 -1.09
N ARG A 114 0.79 -3.71 -1.95
CA ARG A 114 1.47 -4.26 -3.12
C ARG A 114 2.95 -4.03 -2.98
N VAL A 115 3.74 -5.02 -3.35
CA VAL A 115 5.19 -4.91 -3.42
C VAL A 115 5.62 -5.33 -4.82
N TRP A 116 6.39 -4.46 -5.46
CA TRP A 116 6.92 -4.65 -6.80
C TRP A 116 8.44 -4.64 -6.79
N THR A 117 9.06 -5.47 -7.61
CA THR A 117 10.40 -5.17 -8.12
C THR A 117 10.25 -4.10 -9.18
N VAL A 118 11.04 -3.03 -9.09
CA VAL A 118 11.03 -1.91 -10.03
C VAL A 118 12.44 -1.55 -10.49
N ARG A 119 12.55 -0.90 -11.65
CA ARG A 119 13.80 -0.32 -12.15
C ARG A 119 13.58 1.15 -12.50
N LYS A 120 14.56 2.00 -12.17
CA LYS A 120 14.54 3.41 -12.56
C LYS A 120 14.62 3.52 -14.09
N LEU A 121 13.76 4.33 -14.69
CA LEU A 121 13.85 4.62 -16.12
C LEU A 121 15.11 5.46 -16.41
N GLY A 122 15.85 5.08 -17.46
CA GLY A 122 17.12 5.73 -17.81
C GLY A 122 18.33 5.27 -17.00
N ASP A 123 18.17 4.35 -16.04
CA ASP A 123 19.31 3.77 -15.33
C ASP A 123 20.00 2.68 -16.18
N GLU A 124 21.23 2.97 -16.63
CA GLU A 124 22.06 2.04 -17.40
C GLU A 124 22.42 0.78 -16.63
N LYS A 125 22.58 0.88 -15.31
CA LYS A 125 22.91 -0.26 -14.44
C LYS A 125 21.74 -1.22 -14.28
N LYS A 126 20.53 -0.78 -14.65
CA LYS A 126 19.26 -1.53 -14.50
C LYS A 126 19.09 -2.06 -13.08
N GLN A 127 19.49 -1.28 -12.08
CA GLN A 127 19.46 -1.72 -10.69
C GLN A 127 18.00 -1.93 -10.25
N GLU A 128 17.73 -3.08 -9.66
CA GLU A 128 16.42 -3.41 -9.12
C GLU A 128 16.24 -2.85 -7.71
N CYS A 129 15.08 -2.26 -7.46
CA CYS A 129 14.63 -1.74 -6.18
C CYS A 129 13.28 -2.37 -5.82
N ALA A 130 12.91 -2.38 -4.54
CA ALA A 130 11.58 -2.83 -4.13
C ALA A 130 10.68 -1.61 -3.86
N LEU A 131 9.53 -1.54 -4.53
CA LEU A 131 8.51 -0.52 -4.29
C LEU A 131 7.34 -1.13 -3.53
N LYS A 132 7.04 -0.58 -2.35
CA LYS A 132 5.91 -0.97 -1.50
C LYS A 132 4.86 0.13 -1.53
N ASP A 133 3.64 -0.21 -1.96
CA ASP A 133 2.50 0.69 -2.16
C ASP A 133 1.33 0.22 -1.30
N PHE A 134 0.85 1.06 -0.36
CA PHE A 134 -0.10 0.65 0.68
C PHE A 134 -0.81 1.81 1.38
N TRP A 135 -1.85 1.49 2.16
CA TRP A 135 -2.66 2.43 2.92
C TRP A 135 -2.51 2.21 4.42
N ILE A 136 -2.15 3.26 5.16
CA ILE A 136 -2.06 3.27 6.63
C ILE A 136 -3.08 4.22 7.25
N PRO A 137 -3.45 4.05 8.53
CA PRO A 137 -4.26 5.04 9.24
C PRO A 137 -3.62 6.44 9.16
N LEU A 138 -4.47 7.48 9.09
CA LEU A 138 -4.01 8.85 8.84
C LEU A 138 -2.99 9.35 9.89
N ASP A 139 -3.22 8.96 11.15
CA ASP A 139 -2.43 9.26 12.34
C ASP A 139 -1.20 8.35 12.52
N SER A 140 -1.04 7.31 11.68
CA SER A 140 0.12 6.43 11.76
C SER A 140 1.36 7.08 11.16
N LYS A 141 2.50 6.87 11.81
CA LYS A 141 3.83 7.22 11.26
C LYS A 141 4.13 6.41 10.00
N MET A 142 4.85 7.02 9.08
CA MET A 142 5.40 6.37 7.89
C MET A 142 6.58 5.48 8.27
N GLU A 143 6.93 4.55 7.38
CA GLU A 143 8.01 3.59 7.61
C GLU A 143 9.38 4.29 7.77
N SER A 144 9.61 5.37 7.02
CA SER A 144 10.80 6.21 7.15
C SER A 144 10.90 6.88 8.52
N GLU A 145 9.80 7.46 9.03
CA GLU A 145 9.74 8.11 10.33
C GLU A 145 9.98 7.10 11.47
N ILE A 146 9.37 5.92 11.37
CA ILE A 146 9.57 4.83 12.33
C ILE A 146 11.03 4.39 12.34
N GLN A 147 11.63 4.18 11.15
CA GLN A 147 13.02 3.76 11.03
C GLN A 147 13.99 4.82 11.58
N GLN A 148 13.76 6.10 11.27
CA GLN A 148 14.56 7.22 11.79
C GLN A 148 14.49 7.30 13.32
N ASP A 149 13.30 7.15 13.90
CA ASP A 149 13.12 7.12 15.36
C ASP A 149 13.88 5.96 16.01
N ILE A 150 13.84 4.76 15.40
CA ILE A 150 14.57 3.58 15.87
C ILE A 150 16.07 3.86 15.83
N PHE A 151 16.59 4.34 14.69
CA PHE A 151 18.02 4.58 14.49
C PHE A 151 18.56 5.63 15.46
N LYS A 152 17.83 6.72 15.64
CA LYS A 152 18.16 7.75 16.63
C LYS A 152 18.29 7.15 18.05
N ARG A 153 17.34 6.30 18.46
CA ARG A 153 17.38 5.65 19.79
C ARG A 153 18.51 4.63 19.95
N ILE A 154 18.92 3.97 18.86
CA ILE A 154 20.11 3.10 18.87
C ILE A 154 21.34 3.94 19.15
N GLU A 155 21.53 5.01 18.39
CA GLU A 155 22.71 5.90 18.48
C GLU A 155 22.79 6.66 19.82
N GLU A 156 21.64 6.93 20.44
CA GLU A 156 21.58 7.52 21.80
C GLU A 156 22.05 6.54 22.88
N LYS A 157 21.88 5.23 22.68
CA LYS A 157 22.15 4.20 23.70
C LYS A 157 23.43 3.41 23.47
N ASP A 158 23.95 3.40 22.25
CA ASP A 158 25.17 2.71 21.86
C ASP A 158 26.14 3.69 21.17
N PRO A 159 27.18 4.17 21.90
CA PRO A 159 28.18 5.08 21.37
C PRO A 159 28.97 4.50 20.17
N ASP A 160 29.13 3.19 20.09
CA ASP A 160 29.84 2.55 18.98
C ASP A 160 28.96 2.52 17.73
N ALA A 161 27.67 2.22 17.89
CA ALA A 161 26.68 2.36 16.82
C ALA A 161 26.55 3.81 16.30
N LYS A 162 26.74 4.80 17.18
CA LYS A 162 26.78 6.22 16.79
C LYS A 162 28.02 6.57 15.96
N LYS A 163 29.18 5.99 16.28
CA LYS A 163 30.43 6.21 15.52
C LYS A 163 30.42 5.44 14.19
N ASP A 164 29.89 4.23 14.18
CA ASP A 164 29.77 3.38 13.01
C ASP A 164 28.32 2.89 12.82
N PRO A 165 27.47 3.66 12.10
CA PRO A 165 26.10 3.26 11.81
C PRO A 165 25.99 1.96 10.99
N THR A 166 27.07 1.51 10.34
CA THR A 166 27.03 0.26 9.57
C THR A 166 26.80 -0.95 10.48
N LEU A 167 27.13 -0.83 11.78
CA LEU A 167 26.95 -1.90 12.76
C LEU A 167 25.50 -2.35 12.88
N TYR A 168 24.53 -1.43 12.79
CA TYR A 168 23.11 -1.76 12.92
C TYR A 168 22.36 -1.64 11.58
N LYS A 169 22.67 -0.64 10.73
CA LYS A 169 21.95 -0.41 9.46
C LYS A 169 21.97 -1.61 8.53
N ARG A 170 23.00 -2.46 8.61
CA ARG A 170 23.12 -3.68 7.80
C ARG A 170 21.96 -4.68 8.00
N TYR A 171 21.22 -4.58 9.10
CA TYR A 171 20.11 -5.48 9.45
C TYR A 171 18.73 -4.93 9.08
N PHE A 172 18.64 -3.71 8.55
CA PHE A 172 17.38 -3.07 8.19
C PHE A 172 17.36 -2.74 6.70
N MET A 173 16.17 -2.77 6.09
CA MET A 173 15.98 -2.35 4.70
C MET A 173 16.37 -0.88 4.52
N ASP A 174 17.07 -0.57 3.42
CA ASP A 174 17.51 0.79 3.14
C ASP A 174 16.42 1.53 2.35
N ILE A 175 15.86 2.58 2.94
CA ILE A 175 14.76 3.38 2.36
C ILE A 175 15.36 4.51 1.53
N LYS A 176 15.14 4.47 0.20
CA LYS A 176 15.52 5.55 -0.73
C LYS A 176 14.55 6.71 -0.69
N ALA A 177 13.26 6.40 -0.71
CA ALA A 177 12.19 7.38 -0.73
C ALA A 177 10.98 6.86 0.05
N CYS A 178 10.28 7.77 0.72
CA CYS A 178 9.01 7.47 1.38
C CYS A 178 8.11 8.70 1.29
N GLU A 179 6.98 8.56 0.61
CA GLU A 179 6.08 9.67 0.32
C GLU A 179 4.62 9.30 0.62
N VAL A 180 3.83 10.32 0.95
CA VAL A 180 2.37 10.24 0.88
C VAL A 180 1.97 10.57 -0.55
N VAL A 181 1.17 9.70 -1.17
CA VAL A 181 0.69 9.92 -2.53
C VAL A 181 -0.34 11.04 -2.50
N THR A 182 0.05 12.20 -3.01
CA THR A 182 -0.84 13.34 -3.24
C THR A 182 -1.24 13.34 -4.72
N CYS A 183 -2.50 13.02 -5.02
CA CYS A 183 -3.07 13.47 -6.30
C CYS A 183 -3.44 14.95 -6.17
N THR A 184 -3.69 15.64 -7.28
CA THR A 184 -3.97 17.09 -7.28
C THR A 184 -5.32 17.47 -6.68
N ASP A 185 -5.82 16.65 -5.76
CA ASP A 185 -7.03 16.78 -4.99
C ASP A 185 -6.96 18.06 -4.12
N LYS A 186 -7.15 19.22 -4.74
CA LYS A 186 -7.74 20.41 -4.09
C LYS A 186 -9.21 20.15 -3.68
N THR A 187 -9.64 18.91 -3.79
CA THR A 187 -11.01 18.41 -3.73
C THR A 187 -11.20 17.37 -2.63
N GLU A 188 -10.24 17.21 -1.69
CA GLU A 188 -10.52 16.48 -0.44
C GLU A 188 -11.70 17.09 0.34
N ASP A 189 -12.03 18.36 0.09
CA ASP A 189 -13.18 19.06 0.68
C ASP A 189 -14.51 18.91 -0.10
N VAL A 190 -14.52 18.42 -1.34
CA VAL A 190 -15.79 18.29 -2.11
C VAL A 190 -16.52 16.99 -1.79
N ILE A 191 -15.81 15.95 -1.32
CA ILE A 191 -16.46 14.72 -0.84
C ILE A 191 -17.17 14.98 0.50
N ALA A 192 -16.71 15.94 1.31
CA ALA A 192 -17.41 16.34 2.53
C ALA A 192 -18.79 16.95 2.23
N ASP A 193 -18.92 17.71 1.15
CA ASP A 193 -20.21 18.26 0.69
C ASP A 193 -21.14 17.20 0.07
N LEU A 194 -20.59 16.08 -0.40
CA LEU A 194 -21.36 14.91 -0.83
C LEU A 194 -21.89 14.07 0.34
N LEU A 195 -21.61 14.39 1.60
CA LEU A 195 -22.09 13.60 2.76
C LEU A 195 -23.58 13.78 3.08
N GLY A 196 -24.31 14.64 2.34
CA GLY A 196 -25.75 14.86 2.57
C GLY A 196 -26.64 13.61 2.42
N PRO A 197 -26.48 12.76 1.38
CA PRO A 197 -27.34 11.58 1.18
C PRO A 197 -26.68 10.19 1.31
N TYR A 198 -25.38 10.09 1.67
CA TYR A 198 -24.68 8.79 1.74
C TYR A 198 -24.54 8.29 3.17
N ARG A 199 -25.03 7.07 3.45
CA ARG A 199 -24.77 6.39 4.73
C ARG A 199 -23.45 5.61 4.66
N LEU A 200 -22.72 5.60 5.78
CA LEU A 200 -21.53 4.77 5.96
C LEU A 200 -21.96 3.29 5.93
N TYR A 201 -21.38 2.49 5.03
CA TYR A 201 -21.64 1.05 5.01
C TYR A 201 -20.78 0.38 6.08
N ASP A 202 -21.41 -0.08 7.16
CA ASP A 202 -20.72 -0.86 8.19
C ASP A 202 -20.59 -2.31 7.73
N VAL A 203 -19.35 -2.76 7.50
CA VAL A 203 -19.06 -4.15 7.16
C VAL A 203 -19.25 -4.99 8.42
N LYS A 204 -20.50 -5.38 8.71
CA LYS A 204 -20.78 -6.37 9.76
C LYS A 204 -19.98 -7.64 9.44
N ARG A 205 -18.91 -7.88 10.22
CA ARG A 205 -18.20 -9.17 10.21
C ARG A 205 -19.24 -10.24 10.51
N GLY A 206 -19.32 -11.25 9.65
CA GLY A 206 -20.27 -12.35 9.79
C GLY A 206 -20.26 -12.92 11.22
N HIS A 207 -21.47 -13.21 11.71
CA HIS A 207 -21.73 -13.79 13.03
C HIS A 207 -20.79 -14.96 13.34
N LEU A 208 -19.87 -14.72 14.26
CA LEU A 208 -19.41 -15.74 15.20
C LEU A 208 -19.98 -15.33 16.55
N SER A 209 -20.62 -16.30 17.18
CA SER A 209 -21.44 -16.25 18.39
C SER A 209 -21.08 -15.16 19.41
N ASP A 210 -22.12 -14.45 19.80
CA ASP A 210 -22.20 -13.53 20.94
C ASP A 210 -21.72 -14.22 22.23
N ARG A 211 -20.67 -13.66 22.87
CA ARG A 211 -20.49 -13.56 24.33
C ARG A 211 -19.13 -12.95 24.66
N THR A 212 -19.07 -11.62 24.69
CA THR A 212 -18.43 -10.84 25.78
C THR A 212 -18.68 -9.36 25.50
N GLN A 213 -19.57 -8.74 26.28
CA GLN A 213 -19.70 -7.29 26.34
C GLN A 213 -18.40 -6.70 26.91
N THR A 214 -17.47 -6.36 26.03
CA THR A 214 -16.39 -5.43 26.34
C THR A 214 -16.78 -4.08 25.76
N ARG A 215 -16.61 -3.01 26.56
CA ARG A 215 -16.87 -1.62 26.20
C ARG A 215 -16.24 -1.31 24.85
N HIS A 216 -17.02 -1.36 23.78
CA HIS A 216 -16.60 -0.88 22.48
C HIS A 216 -16.51 0.64 22.58
N SER A 217 -15.31 1.16 22.87
CA SER A 217 -14.97 2.51 22.44
C SER A 217 -15.35 2.60 20.96
N GLN A 218 -16.27 3.50 20.61
CA GLN A 218 -16.56 3.79 19.21
C GLN A 218 -15.22 3.98 18.51
N ARG A 219 -14.87 3.06 17.61
CA ARG A 219 -13.66 3.23 16.79
C ARG A 219 -13.96 4.39 15.88
N VAL A 220 -13.57 5.59 16.30
CA VAL A 220 -13.61 6.78 15.45
C VAL A 220 -12.69 6.48 14.28
N TYR A 221 -13.28 6.38 13.09
CA TYR A 221 -12.56 6.07 11.88
C TYR A 221 -11.82 7.34 11.42
N THR A 222 -10.50 7.38 11.58
CA THR A 222 -9.65 8.57 11.32
C THR A 222 -9.20 8.71 9.86
N GLY A 223 -9.70 7.86 8.95
CA GLY A 223 -9.23 7.86 7.55
C GLY A 223 -7.98 7.01 7.34
N ARG A 224 -7.55 6.92 6.08
CA ARG A 224 -6.28 6.28 5.68
C ARG A 224 -5.57 7.15 4.67
N LYS A 225 -4.26 7.26 4.79
CA LYS A 225 -3.38 7.87 3.79
C LYS A 225 -2.70 6.79 2.96
N HIS A 226 -2.51 7.09 1.68
CA HIS A 226 -1.82 6.24 0.71
C HIS A 226 -0.33 6.58 0.74
N VAL A 227 0.51 5.58 0.96
CA VAL A 227 1.95 5.73 1.17
C VAL A 227 2.70 4.81 0.20
N ARG A 228 3.84 5.31 -0.29
CA ARG A 228 4.82 4.52 -1.01
C ARG A 228 6.17 4.56 -0.31
N VAL A 229 6.85 3.42 -0.33
CA VAL A 229 8.22 3.27 0.15
C VAL A 229 9.03 2.59 -0.93
N LEU A 230 10.14 3.22 -1.32
CA LEU A 230 11.12 2.64 -2.23
C LEU A 230 12.33 2.18 -1.44
N PHE A 231 12.66 0.89 -1.53
CA PHE A 231 13.83 0.30 -0.92
C PHE A 231 14.95 0.09 -1.93
N SER A 232 16.20 0.29 -1.50
CA SER A 232 17.39 0.05 -2.32
C SER A 232 17.56 -1.41 -2.74
N GLU A 233 17.09 -2.34 -1.91
CA GLU A 233 17.28 -3.77 -2.12
C GLU A 233 15.99 -4.51 -2.39
N VAL A 234 16.07 -5.51 -3.28
CA VAL A 234 15.09 -6.57 -3.40
C VAL A 234 15.62 -7.78 -2.64
N GLY A 235 14.77 -8.41 -1.83
CA GLY A 235 15.14 -9.56 -1.02
C GLY A 235 14.17 -10.73 -1.17
N THR A 236 14.68 -11.92 -0.96
CA THR A 236 13.91 -13.16 -0.94
C THR A 236 13.50 -13.50 0.49
N PRO A 237 12.20 -13.61 0.79
CA PRO A 237 11.72 -14.06 2.10
C PRO A 237 12.34 -15.39 2.55
N LEU A 238 12.65 -15.51 3.83
CA LEU A 238 13.37 -16.67 4.37
C LEU A 238 12.59 -17.98 4.24
N ASP A 239 11.26 -17.92 4.23
CA ASP A 239 10.38 -19.08 4.00
C ASP A 239 10.48 -19.66 2.58
N LYS A 240 11.03 -18.89 1.62
CA LYS A 240 11.33 -19.34 0.26
C LYS A 240 12.78 -19.80 0.08
N VAL A 241 13.63 -19.66 1.11
CA VAL A 241 15.05 -20.03 1.03
C VAL A 241 15.21 -21.51 1.34
N GLN A 242 15.64 -22.29 0.34
CA GLN A 242 15.86 -23.74 0.48
C GLN A 242 17.25 -24.09 1.05
N ASN A 243 18.22 -23.17 0.89
CA ASN A 243 19.58 -23.41 1.37
C ASN A 243 19.66 -23.24 2.90
N GLN A 244 19.93 -24.32 3.62
CA GLN A 244 19.99 -24.33 5.08
C GLN A 244 21.02 -23.35 5.66
N LYS A 245 22.22 -23.26 5.05
CA LYS A 245 23.26 -22.32 5.50
C LYS A 245 22.76 -20.88 5.41
N MET A 246 22.07 -20.54 4.33
CA MET A 246 21.47 -19.22 4.15
C MET A 246 20.31 -18.99 5.12
N LEU A 247 19.52 -20.02 5.42
CA LEU A 247 18.44 -19.95 6.40
C LEU A 247 18.97 -19.62 7.80
N PHE A 248 19.96 -20.36 8.30
CA PHE A 248 20.58 -20.09 9.61
C PHE A 248 21.30 -18.73 9.65
N THR A 249 21.94 -18.34 8.54
CA THR A 249 22.54 -17.00 8.41
C THR A 249 21.47 -15.91 8.52
N GLY A 250 20.31 -16.11 7.89
CA GLY A 250 19.20 -15.17 7.96
C GLY A 250 18.59 -15.06 9.36
N LEU A 251 18.43 -16.18 10.07
CA LEU A 251 17.98 -16.18 11.46
C LEU A 251 18.96 -15.46 12.39
N LEU A 252 20.28 -15.66 12.19
CA LEU A 252 21.31 -14.97 12.96
C LEU A 252 21.26 -13.45 12.74
N HIS A 253 21.15 -13.01 11.49
CA HIS A 253 21.03 -11.58 11.17
C HIS A 253 19.72 -10.98 11.72
N ALA A 254 18.60 -11.71 11.65
CA ALA A 254 17.34 -11.28 12.25
C ALA A 254 17.46 -11.13 13.78
N TYR A 255 18.12 -12.09 14.46
CA TYR A 255 18.42 -11.97 15.89
C TYR A 255 19.26 -10.73 16.19
N GLN A 256 20.30 -10.45 15.40
CA GLN A 256 21.13 -9.25 15.56
C GLN A 256 20.33 -7.96 15.37
N GLY A 257 19.50 -7.88 14.32
CA GLY A 257 18.59 -6.73 14.12
C GLY A 257 17.58 -6.57 15.27
N LEU A 258 17.02 -7.67 15.79
CA LEU A 258 16.11 -7.64 16.94
C LEU A 258 16.79 -7.16 18.22
N ARG A 259 18.08 -7.45 18.42
CA ARG A 259 18.84 -6.88 19.56
C ARG A 259 18.95 -5.36 19.46
N TYR A 260 19.16 -4.81 18.26
CA TYR A 260 19.16 -3.36 18.06
C TYR A 260 17.77 -2.74 18.23
N LEU A 261 16.71 -3.43 17.79
CA LEU A 261 15.33 -2.99 18.08
C LEU A 261 15.06 -2.96 19.58
N TYR A 262 15.48 -4.01 20.31
CA TYR A 262 15.37 -4.06 21.76
C TYR A 262 16.13 -2.91 22.44
N LEU A 263 17.37 -2.64 21.98
CA LEU A 263 18.15 -1.50 22.44
C LEU A 263 17.38 -0.20 22.23
N ALA A 264 16.76 0.00 21.06
CA ALA A 264 15.89 1.15 20.76
C ALA A 264 14.58 1.21 21.55
N SER A 265 14.33 0.27 22.47
CA SER A 265 13.04 0.07 23.14
C SER A 265 11.88 -0.06 22.15
N TYR A 266 12.14 -0.74 21.03
CA TYR A 266 11.18 -1.01 19.97
C TYR A 266 10.94 -2.52 19.84
N ILE A 267 9.68 -2.90 19.68
CA ILE A 267 9.27 -4.29 19.43
C ILE A 267 8.61 -4.32 18.06
N HIS A 268 9.10 -5.19 17.18
CA HIS A 268 8.61 -5.30 15.80
C HIS A 268 7.15 -5.76 15.69
N ARG A 269 6.70 -6.66 16.59
CA ARG A 269 5.32 -7.18 16.73
C ARG A 269 4.75 -8.01 15.57
N ASP A 270 5.44 -8.10 14.44
CA ASP A 270 5.03 -8.93 13.29
C ASP A 270 6.22 -9.72 12.70
N MET A 271 7.13 -10.20 13.56
CA MET A 271 8.26 -11.01 13.09
C MET A 271 7.78 -12.37 12.58
N SER A 272 8.16 -12.70 11.36
CA SER A 272 7.93 -14.00 10.74
C SER A 272 9.04 -14.32 9.73
N ALA A 273 9.13 -15.56 9.27
CA ALA A 273 10.06 -15.92 8.20
C ALA A 273 9.82 -15.13 6.89
N GLY A 274 8.58 -14.66 6.67
CA GLY A 274 8.23 -13.80 5.54
C GLY A 274 8.79 -12.38 5.62
N ASN A 275 9.10 -11.91 6.84
CA ASN A 275 9.61 -10.56 7.13
C ASN A 275 11.13 -10.53 7.39
N ILE A 276 11.82 -11.63 7.10
CA ILE A 276 13.27 -11.72 7.06
C ILE A 276 13.66 -11.90 5.60
N LEU A 277 14.25 -10.87 5.00
CA LEU A 277 14.56 -10.83 3.59
C LEU A 277 16.05 -11.11 3.36
N LEU A 278 16.37 -12.15 2.61
CA LEU A 278 17.73 -12.40 2.13
C LEU A 278 18.02 -11.50 0.93
N CYS A 279 18.90 -10.53 1.11
CA CYS A 279 19.34 -9.57 0.10
C CYS A 279 20.69 -9.97 -0.51
N SER A 280 21.10 -9.23 -1.55
CA SER A 280 22.38 -9.44 -2.23
C SER A 280 23.58 -9.46 -1.26
N GLY A 281 24.55 -10.34 -1.51
CA GLY A 281 25.76 -10.46 -0.68
C GLY A 281 25.55 -11.27 0.60
N ASN A 282 24.60 -12.21 0.61
CA ASN A 282 24.32 -13.14 1.72
C ASN A 282 23.97 -12.47 3.05
N ARG A 283 23.38 -11.27 2.97
CA ARG A 283 22.94 -10.50 4.13
C ARG A 283 21.43 -10.54 4.22
N SER A 284 20.91 -10.77 5.41
CA SER A 284 19.47 -10.75 5.66
C SER A 284 19.10 -9.53 6.45
N LYS A 285 17.96 -8.95 6.08
CA LYS A 285 17.42 -7.73 6.64
C LYS A 285 16.01 -7.95 7.15
N ILE A 286 15.66 -7.23 8.18
CA ILE A 286 14.32 -7.18 8.74
C ILE A 286 13.48 -6.19 7.92
N SER A 287 12.26 -6.59 7.58
CA SER A 287 11.26 -5.77 6.89
C SER A 287 9.94 -5.72 7.68
N ASP A 288 9.09 -4.73 7.36
CA ASP A 288 7.73 -4.51 7.92
C ASP A 288 7.67 -3.97 9.37
#